data_AF-A0A4R4V1C4-F1
#
_entry.id   AF-A0A4R4V1C4-F1
#
_cell.length_a   1.000
_cell.length_b   1.000
_cell.length_c   1.000
_cell.angle_alpha   90.00
_cell.angle_beta   90.00
_cell.angle_gamma   90.00
#
_symmetry.space_group_name_H-M   'P 1'
#
loop_
_entity.id
_entity.type
_entity.pdbx_description
1 polymer ?
#
loop_
_entity_poly.entity_id
_entity_poly.type
_entity_poly.pdbx_seq_one_letter_code
_entity_poly.pdbx_strand_id
1 'polypeptide(L)' 'MSSRELWTTAQAAKHCGVSPNTYRYYQKRLGAPGPVLREPGRDGQNLYRAEEVRKWHTGRKGQGARTDLPKSK' A
#
# COMPACT_ATOMS: atom_id res chain seq x y z
N MET A 1 15.56 12.40 9.32
CA MET A 1 14.35 13.11 8.85
C MET A 1 13.29 12.05 8.57
N SER A 2 12.68 11.46 9.61
CA SER A 2 11.62 10.46 9.39
C SER A 2 10.30 11.18 9.26
N SER A 3 9.82 11.30 8.03
CA SER A 3 8.58 11.97 7.71
C SER A 3 7.44 11.13 8.29
N ARG A 4 6.60 11.72 9.17
CA ARG A 4 5.32 11.15 9.64
C ARG A 4 4.28 11.10 8.50
N GLU A 5 4.72 10.79 7.30
CA GLU A 5 3.88 10.73 6.12
C GLU A 5 2.98 9.51 6.23
N LEU A 6 1.68 9.78 6.35
CA LEU A 6 0.64 8.77 6.38
C LEU A 6 0.01 8.67 5.00
N TRP A 7 -0.09 7.45 4.50
CA TRP A 7 -0.73 7.13 3.25
C TRP A 7 -2.06 6.44 3.48
N THR A 8 -3.06 6.78 2.68
CA THR A 8 -4.28 5.98 2.59
C THR A 8 -4.00 4.65 1.90
N THR A 9 -4.96 3.73 1.97
CA THR A 9 -4.87 2.44 1.25
C THR A 9 -4.64 2.66 -0.26
N ALA A 10 -5.26 3.69 -0.83
CA ALA A 10 -5.11 4.02 -2.25
C ALA A 10 -3.69 4.51 -2.59
N GLN A 11 -3.10 5.36 -1.75
CA GLN A 11 -1.74 5.86 -1.95
C GLN A 11 -0.70 4.75 -1.80
N ALA A 12 -0.83 3.90 -0.77
CA ALA A 12 0.04 2.75 -0.56
C ALA A 12 -0.04 1.76 -1.74
N ALA A 13 -1.25 1.46 -2.22
CA ALA A 13 -1.47 0.59 -3.37
C ALA A 13 -0.88 1.18 -4.67
N LYS A 14 -1.07 2.48 -4.91
CA LYS A 14 -0.48 3.20 -6.04
C LYS A 14 1.04 3.14 -6.02
N HIS A 15 1.66 3.34 -4.87
CA HIS A 15 3.12 3.22 -4.72
C HIS A 15 3.61 1.81 -5.03
N CYS A 16 2.86 0.79 -4.60
CA CYS A 16 3.17 -0.61 -4.89
C CYS A 16 2.76 -1.07 -6.30
N GLY A 17 2.14 -0.21 -7.13
CA GLY A 17 1.67 -0.58 -8.47
C GLY A 17 0.54 -1.62 -8.48
N VAL A 18 -0.29 -1.67 -7.43
CA VAL A 18 -1.40 -2.64 -7.31
C VAL A 18 -2.73 -1.96 -7.00
N SER A 19 -3.83 -2.71 -7.08
CA SER A 19 -5.15 -2.22 -6.63
C SER A 19 -5.23 -2.13 -5.10
N PRO A 20 -6.10 -1.26 -4.54
CA PRO A 20 -6.33 -1.19 -3.10
C PRO A 20 -6.77 -2.53 -2.48
N ASN A 21 -7.57 -3.32 -3.21
CA ASN A 21 -7.99 -4.65 -2.76
C ASN A 21 -6.83 -5.64 -2.73
N THR A 22 -5.95 -5.60 -3.73
CA THR A 22 -4.71 -6.39 -3.76
C THR A 22 -3.80 -6.03 -2.57
N TYR A 23 -3.72 -4.74 -2.23
CA TYR A 23 -2.94 -4.30 -1.08
C TYR A 23 -3.49 -4.88 0.24
N ARG A 24 -4.81 -4.86 0.43
CA ARG A 24 -5.46 -5.52 1.60
C ARG A 24 -5.21 -7.03 1.61
N TYR A 25 -5.19 -7.67 0.45
CA TYR A 25 -4.83 -9.09 0.34
C TYR A 25 -3.37 -9.34 0.78
N TYR A 26 -2.44 -8.48 0.37
CA TYR A 26 -1.04 -8.57 0.79
C TYR A 26 -0.86 -8.41 2.29
N GLN A 27 -1.68 -7.59 2.96
CA GLN A 27 -1.66 -7.49 4.42
C GLN A 27 -1.99 -8.82 5.07
N LYS A 28 -3.04 -9.51 4.59
CA LYS A 28 -3.49 -10.78 5.15
C LYS A 28 -2.57 -11.97 4.82
N ARG A 29 -1.92 -11.96 3.66
CA ARG A 29 -1.23 -13.14 3.10
C ARG A 29 0.28 -13.01 2.98
N LEU A 30 0.80 -11.80 2.77
CA LEU A 30 2.20 -11.54 2.46
C LEU A 30 2.89 -10.61 3.47
N GLY A 31 2.22 -10.30 4.59
CA GLY A 31 2.77 -9.47 5.66
C GLY A 31 3.03 -8.03 5.24
N ALA A 32 2.21 -7.45 4.34
CA ALA A 32 2.31 -6.02 4.04
C ALA A 32 1.95 -5.18 5.29
N PRO A 33 2.50 -3.95 5.40
CA PRO A 33 2.28 -3.09 6.56
C PRO A 33 0.78 -2.90 6.87
N GLY A 34 0.47 -3.11 8.15
CA GLY A 34 -0.86 -2.88 8.69
C GLY A 34 -1.17 -1.39 8.88
N PRO A 35 -2.45 -1.03 9.03
CA PRO A 35 -2.81 0.35 9.28
C PRO A 35 -2.37 0.77 10.68
N VAL A 36 -1.75 1.93 10.78
CA VAL A 36 -1.34 2.52 12.07
C VAL A 36 -2.44 3.38 12.68
N LEU A 37 -3.28 3.96 11.82
CA LEU A 37 -4.35 4.87 12.18
C LEU A 37 -5.51 4.68 11.22
N ARG A 38 -6.67 5.21 11.61
CA ARG A 38 -7.84 5.36 10.76
C ARG A 38 -8.29 6.81 10.82
N GLU A 39 -8.68 7.38 9.69
CA GLU A 39 -9.27 8.72 9.67
C GLU A 39 -10.55 8.74 10.54
N PRO A 40 -10.83 9.87 11.22
CA PRO A 40 -12.06 10.01 11.98
C PRO A 40 -13.28 10.01 11.05
N GLY A 41 -14.37 9.37 11.49
CA GLY A 41 -15.63 9.27 10.74
C GLY A 41 -16.01 7.85 10.36
N ARG A 42 -17.30 7.65 10.04
CA ARG A 42 -17.87 6.33 9.70
C ARG A 42 -17.16 5.67 8.50
N ASP A 43 -16.80 6.50 7.52
CA ASP A 43 -16.14 6.09 6.27
C ASP A 43 -14.62 6.32 6.29
N GLY A 44 -14.04 6.59 7.47
CA GLY A 44 -12.63 6.93 7.60
C GLY A 44 -11.71 5.86 7.02
N GLN A 45 -10.71 6.28 6.23
CA GLN A 45 -9.78 5.37 5.59
C GLN A 45 -8.67 4.93 6.54
N ASN A 46 -8.18 3.72 6.29
CA ASN A 46 -6.99 3.20 6.94
C ASN A 46 -5.75 3.97 6.45
N LEU A 47 -4.94 4.40 7.41
CA LEU A 47 -3.70 5.14 7.22
C LEU A 47 -2.50 4.26 7.56
N TYR A 48 -1.49 4.29 6.70
CA TYR A 48 -0.27 3.50 6.75
C TYR A 48 0.94 4.42 6.82
N ARG A 49 2.01 4.01 7.49
CA ARG A 49 3.26 4.76 7.44
C ARG A 49 3.92 4.57 6.08
N ALA A 50 4.12 5.66 5.35
CA ALA A 50 4.74 5.63 4.03
C ALA A 50 6.11 4.95 4.05
N GLU A 51 6.92 5.17 5.09
CA GLU A 51 8.24 4.56 5.24
C GLU A 51 8.19 3.04 5.34
N GLU A 52 7.23 2.48 6.09
CA GLU A 52 7.06 1.04 6.23
C GLU A 52 6.61 0.41 4.91
N VAL A 53 5.72 1.08 4.18
CA VAL A 53 5.28 0.64 2.85
C VAL A 53 6.43 0.64 1.86
N ARG A 54 7.24 1.70 1.83
CA ARG A 54 8.44 1.78 0.98
C ARG A 54 9.44 0.67 1.32
N LYS A 55 9.73 0.47 2.62
CA LYS A 55 10.67 -0.57 3.08
C LYS A 55 10.19 -1.99 2.77
N TRP A 56 8.90 -2.25 2.95
CA TRP A 56 8.30 -3.53 2.58
C TRP A 56 8.37 -3.74 1.06
N HIS A 57 8.04 -2.72 0.27
CA HIS A 57 8.11 -2.79 -1.18
C HIS A 57 9.53 -3.06 -1.69
N THR A 58 10.55 -2.38 -1.15
CA THR A 58 11.95 -2.59 -1.55
C THR A 58 12.51 -3.94 -1.11
N GLY A 59 12.07 -4.46 0.05
CA GLY A 59 12.46 -5.77 0.57
C GLY A 59 11.75 -6.95 -0.10
N ARG A 60 10.67 -6.72 -0.85
CA ARG A 60 9.90 -7.75 -1.55
C ARG A 60 10.69 -8.26 -2.77
N LYS A 61 11.56 -9.26 -2.57
CA LYS A 61 12.24 -9.99 -3.66
C LYS A 61 11.22 -10.73 -4.52
N GLY A 62 10.78 -10.06 -5.59
CA GLY A 62 10.08 -10.62 -6.75
C GLY A 62 8.62 -11.01 -6.51
N GLN A 63 7.73 -10.40 -7.29
CA GLN A 63 6.60 -11.05 -7.98
C GLN A 63 5.92 -9.97 -8.82
N GLY A 64 6.50 -9.76 -10.01
CA GLY A 64 5.90 -9.16 -11.20
C GLY A 64 5.33 -7.75 -11.05
N ALA A 65 5.97 -6.78 -11.71
CA ALA A 65 5.16 -5.82 -12.46
C ALA A 65 4.18 -6.66 -13.29
N ARG A 66 2.88 -6.52 -13.07
CA ARG A 66 1.88 -7.09 -13.98
C ARG A 66 2.02 -6.35 -15.29
N THR A 67 2.83 -6.88 -16.20
CA THR A 67 2.98 -6.41 -17.58
C THR A 67 1.70 -6.64 -18.39
N ASP A 68 0.66 -7.24 -17.82
CA ASP A 68 -0.60 -7.57 -18.49
C ASP A 68 -1.66 -6.46 -18.52
N LEU A 69 -1.46 -5.32 -17.85
CA LEU A 69 -2.44 -4.22 -17.92
C LEU A 69 -2.08 -3.26 -19.07
N PRO A 70 -2.84 -3.21 -20.18
CA PRO A 70 -2.65 -2.15 -21.16
C PRO A 70 -2.94 -0.81 -20.48
N LYS A 71 -2.01 0.14 -20.60
CA LYS A 71 -2.30 1.55 -20.28
C LYS A 71 -3.45 1.98 -21.19
N SER A 72 -4.65 2.09 -20.64
CA SER A 72 -5.77 2.68 -21.38
C SER A 72 -5.39 4.12 -21.72
N LYS A 73 -5.49 4.41 -23.01
CA LYS A 73 -5.02 5.61 -23.71
C LYS A 73 -5.87 6.83 -23.39
#